data_AF-A0A812Z7Y9-F1
#
_entry.id   AF-A0A812Z7Y9-F1
#
_cell.length_a   1.000
_cell.length_b   1.000
_cell.length_c   1.000
_cell.angle_alpha   90.00
_cell.angle_beta   90.00
_cell.angle_gamma   90.00
#
_symmetry.space_group_name_H-M   'P 1'
#
loop_
_entity.id
_entity.type
_entity.pdbx_description
1 polymer ?
#
loop_
_entity_poly.entity_id
_entity_poly.type
_entity_poly.pdbx_seq_one_letter_code
_entity_poly.pdbx_strand_id
1 'polypeptide(L)'
;MLRSERGKSQQLALQLSEARRATEESSKEAERLKQAQTSELQSAAEKLKTLREELSQRSEAAGELEAERVRSQDLQSQLDKSQDRHRALDSQVSRLKEQLDQYKAEASSARRDLSAEALAARELQAKLSAAQEAHRQAMWEMETSLEREQALVGLAQRELALDRERMTKAAAEQKQLLKEATCQLQEKEEKDRQRQQVEEQLQGELSAKEAALEGLRTTSLQQEEAARAFQEEQQRTAEEHESQRQLWQEERTCHGRQADELMSQIHALIVERSRLADELSSLSGEHLLLQEELREVRRKASSDGDLAKRQLAEADRARADDVAAVHVQLSQAGSHLAQREEAFQQALQRKQADLELLAEENSTLQADLLAHRENLQGSLVAKEGLKNDLSTTRHQRQELEDQVAELRQREEQQQLEIKGLESKVRYLQEQREKAEEDFQDKARELQADHRYEAEGWAQKARKQEESSSRLGAQLKKSEADVELLQSQLAEAQALSRQLEVEAERWAAKASQLESTGGRACVQLKKAEADVAMLESQLNEAQIEIGQLQAQIHRAA
;
A
#
# COMPACT_ATOMS: atom_id res chain seq x y z
N MET A 1 -196.37 -3.28 -84.87
CA MET A 1 -195.67 -2.78 -86.09
C MET A 1 -194.19 -3.11 -85.97
N LEU A 2 -193.52 -3.61 -87.02
CA LEU A 2 -192.20 -4.26 -86.91
C LEU A 2 -191.10 -3.51 -87.68
N ARG A 3 -190.58 -2.38 -87.16
CA ARG A 3 -189.47 -1.61 -87.76
C ARG A 3 -188.50 -0.92 -86.77
N SER A 4 -188.40 -1.35 -85.50
CA SER A 4 -187.61 -0.63 -84.48
C SER A 4 -186.26 -1.26 -84.09
N GLU A 5 -186.08 -2.58 -84.26
CA GLU A 5 -185.04 -3.30 -83.50
C GLU A 5 -183.67 -3.45 -84.18
N ARG A 6 -183.56 -3.21 -85.50
CA ARG A 6 -182.28 -3.37 -86.21
C ARG A 6 -181.20 -2.34 -85.84
N GLY A 7 -181.57 -1.15 -85.38
CA GLY A 7 -180.60 -0.08 -85.07
C GLY A 7 -179.73 -0.37 -83.83
N LYS A 8 -180.30 -0.96 -82.78
CA LYS A 8 -179.62 -1.10 -81.47
C LYS A 8 -178.53 -2.18 -81.47
N SER A 9 -178.61 -3.18 -82.35
CA SER A 9 -177.63 -4.26 -82.43
C SER A 9 -176.29 -3.82 -83.05
N GLN A 10 -176.32 -2.97 -84.07
CA GLN A 10 -175.09 -2.48 -84.73
C GLN A 10 -174.30 -1.51 -83.84
N GLN A 11 -174.97 -0.72 -83.01
CA GLN A 11 -174.32 0.26 -82.13
C GLN A 11 -173.53 -0.41 -80.99
N LEU A 12 -174.04 -1.51 -80.43
CA LEU A 12 -173.32 -2.32 -79.43
C LEU A 12 -172.10 -3.05 -80.02
N ALA A 13 -172.18 -3.48 -81.29
CA ALA A 13 -171.06 -4.14 -81.96
C ALA A 13 -169.86 -3.19 -82.16
N LEU A 14 -170.11 -1.92 -82.48
CA LEU A 14 -169.06 -0.89 -82.59
C LEU A 14 -168.38 -0.65 -81.24
N GLN A 15 -169.15 -0.37 -80.18
CA GLN A 15 -168.60 -0.08 -78.84
C GLN A 15 -167.74 -1.23 -78.29
N LEU A 16 -168.12 -2.49 -78.54
CA LEU A 16 -167.31 -3.65 -78.14
C LEU A 16 -166.04 -3.82 -78.98
N SER A 17 -165.99 -3.31 -80.21
CA SER A 17 -164.77 -3.29 -81.03
C SER A 17 -163.78 -2.20 -80.60
N GLU A 18 -164.29 -1.01 -80.24
CA GLU A 18 -163.50 0.11 -79.76
C GLU A 18 -162.88 -0.18 -78.38
N ALA A 19 -163.68 -0.74 -77.46
CA ALA A 19 -163.19 -1.16 -76.14
C ALA A 19 -162.06 -2.19 -76.23
N ARG A 20 -162.15 -3.17 -77.14
CA ARG A 20 -161.09 -4.16 -77.36
C ARG A 20 -159.81 -3.54 -77.90
N ARG A 21 -159.92 -2.58 -78.82
CA ARG A 21 -158.77 -1.86 -79.38
C ARG A 21 -158.01 -1.08 -78.31
N ALA A 22 -158.73 -0.35 -77.45
CA ALA A 22 -158.16 0.37 -76.32
C ALA A 22 -157.43 -0.57 -75.33
N THR A 23 -157.99 -1.75 -75.03
CA THR A 23 -157.32 -2.74 -74.16
C THR A 23 -156.07 -3.36 -74.81
N GLU A 24 -156.08 -3.60 -76.13
CA GLU A 24 -154.90 -4.11 -76.84
C GLU A 24 -153.77 -3.07 -76.94
N GLU A 25 -154.10 -1.81 -77.16
CA GLU A 25 -153.12 -0.72 -77.23
C GLU A 25 -152.52 -0.47 -75.85
N SER A 26 -153.34 -0.41 -74.80
CA SER A 26 -152.88 -0.35 -73.40
C SER A 26 -151.98 -1.54 -73.01
N SER A 27 -152.31 -2.77 -73.45
CA SER A 27 -151.46 -3.95 -73.21
C SER A 27 -150.08 -3.82 -73.88
N LYS A 28 -150.05 -3.39 -75.15
CA LYS A 28 -148.80 -3.24 -75.92
C LYS A 28 -147.94 -2.09 -75.39
N GLU A 29 -148.56 -1.05 -74.84
CA GLU A 29 -147.85 0.06 -74.18
C GLU A 29 -147.29 -0.36 -72.82
N ALA A 30 -148.04 -1.13 -72.02
CA ALA A 30 -147.56 -1.71 -70.77
C ALA A 30 -146.39 -2.71 -70.97
N GLU A 31 -146.41 -3.51 -72.05
CA GLU A 31 -145.30 -4.39 -72.40
C GLU A 31 -144.05 -3.60 -72.84
N ARG A 32 -144.22 -2.53 -73.64
CA ARG A 32 -143.12 -1.62 -74.02
C ARG A 32 -142.49 -0.94 -72.80
N LEU A 33 -143.30 -0.45 -71.86
CA LEU A 33 -142.82 0.14 -70.61
C LEU A 33 -142.06 -0.88 -69.75
N LYS A 34 -142.55 -2.13 -69.66
CA LYS A 34 -141.81 -3.22 -69.01
C LYS A 34 -140.46 -3.50 -69.70
N GLN A 35 -140.43 -3.61 -71.03
CA GLN A 35 -139.20 -3.87 -71.77
C GLN A 35 -138.18 -2.74 -71.59
N ALA A 36 -138.63 -1.48 -71.68
CA ALA A 36 -137.81 -0.31 -71.39
C ALA A 36 -137.22 -0.38 -69.98
N GLN A 37 -138.05 -0.54 -68.95
CA GLN A 37 -137.59 -0.65 -67.56
C GLN A 37 -136.64 -1.82 -67.34
N THR A 38 -136.87 -3.00 -67.96
CA THR A 38 -135.91 -4.11 -67.86
C THR A 38 -134.57 -3.80 -68.52
N SER A 39 -134.56 -3.08 -69.66
CA SER A 39 -133.32 -2.69 -70.34
C SER A 39 -132.54 -1.60 -69.58
N GLU A 40 -133.25 -0.66 -68.95
CA GLU A 40 -132.64 0.35 -68.09
C GLU A 40 -132.05 -0.27 -66.82
N LEU A 41 -132.79 -1.19 -66.18
CA LEU A 41 -132.31 -1.96 -65.01
C LEU A 41 -131.14 -2.89 -65.37
N GLN A 42 -131.12 -3.47 -66.57
CA GLN A 42 -129.97 -4.24 -67.06
C GLN A 42 -128.74 -3.33 -67.25
N SER A 43 -128.86 -2.20 -67.94
CA SER A 43 -127.72 -1.27 -68.09
C SER A 43 -127.25 -0.69 -66.75
N ALA A 44 -128.17 -0.50 -65.78
CA ALA A 44 -127.83 -0.07 -64.43
C ALA A 44 -127.10 -1.18 -63.65
N ALA A 45 -127.53 -2.44 -63.77
CA ALA A 45 -126.86 -3.58 -63.15
C ALA A 45 -125.46 -3.82 -63.74
N GLU A 46 -125.29 -3.66 -65.06
CA GLU A 46 -123.98 -3.73 -65.71
C GLU A 46 -123.05 -2.60 -65.24
N LYS A 47 -123.53 -1.36 -65.18
CA LYS A 47 -122.75 -0.22 -64.63
C LYS A 47 -122.39 -0.40 -63.15
N LEU A 48 -123.29 -0.99 -62.35
CA LEU A 48 -122.98 -1.34 -60.96
C LEU A 48 -121.96 -2.49 -60.85
N LYS A 49 -121.95 -3.42 -61.82
CA LYS A 49 -120.93 -4.48 -61.91
C LYS A 49 -119.57 -3.91 -62.28
N THR A 50 -119.47 -3.06 -63.31
CA THR A 50 -118.19 -2.43 -63.68
C THR A 50 -117.66 -1.51 -62.59
N LEU A 51 -118.52 -0.70 -61.95
CA LEU A 51 -118.12 0.14 -60.81
C LEU A 51 -117.66 -0.69 -59.60
N ARG A 52 -118.22 -1.89 -59.40
CA ARG A 52 -117.77 -2.82 -58.35
C ARG A 52 -116.42 -3.47 -58.70
N GLU A 53 -116.21 -3.82 -59.96
CA GLU A 53 -114.93 -4.37 -60.46
C GLU A 53 -113.82 -3.31 -60.39
N GLU A 54 -114.11 -2.06 -60.79
CA GLU A 54 -113.21 -0.92 -60.57
C GLU A 54 -112.93 -0.64 -59.09
N LEU A 55 -113.91 -0.77 -58.20
CA LEU A 55 -113.71 -0.61 -56.75
C LEU A 55 -112.83 -1.74 -56.18
N SER A 56 -113.00 -2.97 -56.66
CA SER A 56 -112.14 -4.10 -56.27
C SER A 56 -110.69 -3.81 -56.67
N GLN A 57 -110.44 -3.52 -57.95
CA GLN A 57 -109.11 -3.19 -58.49
C GLN A 57 -108.47 -1.99 -57.78
N ARG A 58 -109.24 -0.94 -57.45
CA ARG A 58 -108.74 0.19 -56.67
C ARG A 58 -108.43 -0.17 -55.22
N SER A 59 -109.16 -1.10 -54.60
CA SER A 59 -108.89 -1.58 -53.25
C SER A 59 -107.67 -2.51 -53.20
N GLU A 60 -107.48 -3.33 -54.24
CA GLU A 60 -106.31 -4.19 -54.43
C GLU A 60 -105.05 -3.33 -54.64
N ALA A 61 -105.09 -2.37 -55.58
CA ALA A 61 -103.98 -1.44 -55.81
C ALA A 61 -103.69 -0.53 -54.60
N ALA A 62 -104.70 -0.17 -53.80
CA ALA A 62 -104.47 0.55 -52.55
C ALA A 62 -103.76 -0.33 -51.50
N GLY A 63 -104.13 -1.61 -51.40
CA GLY A 63 -103.45 -2.59 -50.55
C GLY A 63 -102.01 -2.86 -50.99
N GLU A 64 -101.74 -2.93 -52.29
CA GLU A 64 -100.38 -3.03 -52.83
C GLU A 64 -99.55 -1.78 -52.51
N LEU A 65 -100.10 -0.58 -52.69
CA LEU A 65 -99.42 0.68 -52.34
C LEU A 65 -99.15 0.81 -50.84
N GLU A 66 -100.05 0.33 -49.97
CA GLU A 66 -99.83 0.32 -48.53
C GLU A 66 -98.79 -0.74 -48.11
N ALA A 67 -98.79 -1.91 -48.74
CA ALA A 67 -97.73 -2.92 -48.56
C ALA A 67 -96.36 -2.41 -49.04
N GLU A 68 -96.30 -1.71 -50.18
CA GLU A 68 -95.06 -1.12 -50.71
C GLU A 68 -94.55 0.04 -49.84
N ARG A 69 -95.46 0.80 -49.23
CA ARG A 69 -95.13 1.81 -48.22
C ARG A 69 -94.54 1.19 -46.95
N VAL A 70 -95.11 0.08 -46.46
CA VAL A 70 -94.57 -0.66 -45.31
C VAL A 70 -93.19 -1.24 -45.64
N ARG A 71 -93.01 -1.89 -46.80
CA ARG A 71 -91.69 -2.34 -47.30
C ARG A 71 -90.68 -1.21 -47.34
N SER A 72 -91.07 -0.03 -47.84
CA SER A 72 -90.21 1.16 -47.88
C SER A 72 -89.83 1.66 -46.49
N GLN A 73 -90.74 1.60 -45.52
CA GLN A 73 -90.46 1.96 -44.12
C GLN A 73 -89.52 0.95 -43.44
N ASP A 74 -89.68 -0.35 -43.70
CA ASP A 74 -88.75 -1.38 -43.20
C ASP A 74 -87.36 -1.25 -43.82
N LEU A 75 -87.27 -0.99 -45.13
CA LEU A 75 -86.00 -0.75 -45.83
C LEU A 75 -85.31 0.53 -45.32
N GLN A 76 -86.06 1.62 -45.09
CA GLN A 76 -85.52 2.82 -44.46
C GLN A 76 -85.02 2.52 -43.04
N SER A 77 -85.78 1.77 -42.24
CA SER A 77 -85.36 1.39 -40.89
C SER A 77 -84.10 0.50 -40.90
N GLN A 78 -83.92 -0.35 -41.91
CA GLN A 78 -82.69 -1.12 -42.10
C GLN A 78 -81.50 -0.24 -42.53
N LEU A 79 -81.73 0.75 -43.41
CA LEU A 79 -80.73 1.73 -43.83
C LEU A 79 -80.26 2.62 -42.67
N ASP A 80 -81.18 3.12 -41.84
CA ASP A 80 -80.86 3.92 -40.66
C ASP A 80 -80.00 3.10 -39.67
N LYS A 81 -80.42 1.84 -39.42
CA LYS A 81 -79.64 0.88 -38.60
C LYS A 81 -78.26 0.56 -39.20
N SER A 82 -78.09 0.57 -40.53
CA SER A 82 -76.77 0.37 -41.14
C SER A 82 -75.89 1.63 -41.06
N GLN A 83 -76.48 2.83 -41.17
CA GLN A 83 -75.78 4.09 -40.98
C GLN A 83 -75.27 4.24 -39.54
N ASP A 84 -76.08 3.92 -38.53
CA ASP A 84 -75.64 3.97 -37.13
C ASP A 84 -74.58 2.92 -36.80
N ARG A 85 -74.64 1.73 -37.41
CA ARG A 85 -73.55 0.75 -37.35
C ARG A 85 -72.26 1.29 -37.97
N HIS A 86 -72.33 1.98 -39.12
CA HIS A 86 -71.17 2.64 -39.71
C HIS A 86 -70.60 3.74 -38.79
N ARG A 87 -71.43 4.64 -38.26
CA ARG A 87 -71.00 5.68 -37.30
C ARG A 87 -70.32 5.08 -36.06
N ALA A 88 -70.83 3.96 -35.54
CA ALA A 88 -70.22 3.24 -34.42
C ALA A 88 -68.86 2.62 -34.79
N LEU A 89 -68.74 2.01 -35.98
CA LEU A 89 -67.48 1.46 -36.49
C LEU A 89 -66.44 2.56 -36.77
N ASP A 90 -66.81 3.68 -37.37
CA ASP A 90 -65.91 4.82 -37.60
C ASP A 90 -65.41 5.41 -36.26
N SER A 91 -66.29 5.47 -35.25
CA SER A 91 -65.93 5.87 -33.88
C SER A 91 -64.94 4.87 -33.24
N GLN A 92 -65.13 3.57 -33.47
CA GLN A 92 -64.23 2.52 -32.98
C GLN A 92 -62.86 2.55 -33.70
N VAL A 93 -62.85 2.72 -35.02
CA VAL A 93 -61.64 2.88 -35.84
C VAL A 93 -60.86 4.13 -35.43
N SER A 94 -61.55 5.22 -35.07
CA SER A 94 -60.92 6.45 -34.58
C SER A 94 -60.20 6.22 -33.24
N ARG A 95 -60.87 5.59 -32.26
CA ARG A 95 -60.25 5.23 -30.97
C ARG A 95 -59.07 4.27 -31.13
N LEU A 96 -59.18 3.29 -32.03
CA LEU A 96 -58.09 2.35 -32.32
C LEU A 96 -56.87 3.04 -32.96
N LYS A 97 -57.08 4.10 -33.75
CA LYS A 97 -55.97 4.94 -34.26
C LYS A 97 -55.31 5.75 -33.14
N GLU A 98 -56.10 6.39 -32.27
CA GLU A 98 -55.57 7.12 -31.11
C GLU A 98 -54.75 6.22 -30.19
N GLN A 99 -55.24 5.01 -29.88
CA GLN A 99 -54.50 4.01 -29.11
C GLN A 99 -53.22 3.55 -29.83
N LEU A 100 -53.28 3.29 -31.13
CA LEU A 100 -52.11 2.91 -31.92
C LEU A 100 -51.03 4.01 -31.92
N ASP A 101 -51.43 5.28 -32.00
CA ASP A 101 -50.51 6.41 -32.00
C ASP A 101 -49.97 6.74 -30.60
N GLN A 102 -50.74 6.48 -29.53
CA GLN A 102 -50.26 6.45 -28.15
C GLN A 102 -49.17 5.37 -27.97
N TYR A 103 -49.44 4.12 -28.35
CA TYR A 103 -48.44 3.04 -28.26
C TYR A 103 -47.18 3.30 -29.09
N LYS A 104 -47.30 3.97 -30.25
CA LYS A 104 -46.12 4.45 -31.01
C LYS A 104 -45.33 5.51 -30.23
N ALA A 105 -46.01 6.45 -29.59
CA ALA A 105 -45.36 7.51 -28.80
C ALA A 105 -44.62 6.90 -27.59
N GLU A 106 -45.27 6.01 -26.84
CA GLU A 106 -44.70 5.27 -25.71
C GLU A 106 -43.48 4.43 -26.14
N ALA A 107 -43.61 3.63 -27.21
CA ALA A 107 -42.50 2.86 -27.77
C ALA A 107 -41.37 3.75 -28.30
N SER A 108 -41.66 4.98 -28.73
CA SER A 108 -40.64 5.97 -29.11
C SER A 108 -39.93 6.59 -27.90
N SER A 109 -40.60 6.73 -26.75
CA SER A 109 -39.95 7.14 -25.50
C SER A 109 -39.06 6.01 -25.01
N ALA A 110 -39.61 4.81 -24.78
CA ALA A 110 -38.86 3.68 -24.25
C ALA A 110 -37.59 3.36 -25.08
N ARG A 111 -37.61 3.58 -26.40
CA ARG A 111 -36.40 3.47 -27.26
C ARG A 111 -35.36 4.55 -27.01
N ARG A 112 -35.75 5.80 -26.72
CA ARG A 112 -34.83 6.87 -26.28
C ARG A 112 -34.28 6.57 -24.91
N ASP A 113 -35.14 6.16 -23.98
CA ASP A 113 -34.81 5.89 -22.58
C ASP A 113 -33.78 4.74 -22.50
N LEU A 114 -34.06 3.60 -23.16
CA LEU A 114 -33.11 2.49 -23.33
C LEU A 114 -31.80 2.91 -24.04
N SER A 115 -31.85 3.87 -24.98
CA SER A 115 -30.63 4.36 -25.64
C SER A 115 -29.77 5.25 -24.72
N ALA A 116 -30.40 6.01 -23.82
CA ALA A 116 -29.72 6.81 -22.81
C ALA A 116 -29.10 5.91 -21.73
N GLU A 117 -29.82 4.89 -21.27
CA GLU A 117 -29.30 3.85 -20.37
C GLU A 117 -28.12 3.10 -21.00
N ALA A 118 -28.21 2.71 -22.27
CA ALA A 118 -27.11 2.05 -22.98
C ALA A 118 -25.87 2.95 -23.17
N LEU A 119 -26.05 4.28 -23.25
CA LEU A 119 -24.93 5.24 -23.24
C LEU A 119 -24.33 5.39 -21.83
N ALA A 120 -25.16 5.55 -20.80
CA ALA A 120 -24.72 5.64 -19.41
C ALA A 120 -23.96 4.36 -18.97
N ALA A 121 -24.43 3.17 -19.36
CA ALA A 121 -23.75 1.91 -19.11
C ALA A 121 -22.38 1.83 -19.81
N ARG A 122 -22.26 2.36 -21.04
CA ARG A 122 -20.96 2.46 -21.75
C ARG A 122 -20.00 3.44 -21.07
N GLU A 123 -20.50 4.58 -20.58
CA GLU A 123 -19.69 5.51 -19.79
C GLU A 123 -19.21 4.89 -18.48
N LEU A 124 -20.06 4.17 -17.76
CA LEU A 124 -19.69 3.46 -16.53
C LEU A 124 -18.66 2.36 -16.82
N GLN A 125 -18.81 1.61 -17.90
CA GLN A 125 -17.83 0.61 -18.33
C GLN A 125 -16.48 1.25 -18.69
N ALA A 126 -16.47 2.40 -19.36
CA ALA A 126 -15.25 3.14 -19.70
C ALA A 126 -14.56 3.71 -18.45
N LYS A 127 -15.33 4.24 -17.49
CA LYS A 127 -14.83 4.69 -16.18
C LYS A 127 -14.23 3.52 -15.37
N LEU A 128 -14.86 2.35 -15.43
CA LEU A 128 -14.36 1.12 -14.80
C LEU A 128 -13.04 0.62 -15.43
N SER A 129 -12.93 0.61 -16.76
CA SER A 129 -11.67 0.21 -17.42
C SER A 129 -10.54 1.20 -17.13
N ALA A 130 -10.81 2.51 -17.14
CA ALA A 130 -9.81 3.52 -16.78
C ALA A 130 -9.34 3.39 -15.32
N ALA A 131 -10.25 3.09 -14.38
CA ALA A 131 -9.88 2.83 -12.99
C ALA A 131 -9.05 1.55 -12.82
N GLN A 132 -9.33 0.49 -13.59
CA GLN A 132 -8.53 -0.73 -13.60
C GLN A 132 -7.12 -0.50 -14.19
N GLU A 133 -6.98 0.34 -15.21
CA GLU A 133 -5.68 0.70 -15.80
C GLU A 133 -4.86 1.57 -14.85
N ALA A 134 -5.47 2.58 -14.21
CA ALA A 134 -4.81 3.38 -13.17
C ALA A 134 -4.35 2.53 -11.98
N HIS A 135 -5.15 1.54 -11.55
CA HIS A 135 -4.74 0.61 -10.50
C HIS A 135 -3.55 -0.27 -10.91
N ARG A 136 -3.51 -0.78 -12.16
CA ARG A 136 -2.34 -1.52 -12.69
C ARG A 136 -1.08 -0.64 -12.75
N GLN A 137 -1.21 0.62 -13.13
CA GLN A 137 -0.11 1.58 -13.14
C GLN A 137 0.43 1.82 -11.73
N ALA A 138 -0.45 2.09 -10.75
CA ALA A 138 -0.06 2.29 -9.36
C ALA A 138 0.62 1.03 -8.75
N MET A 139 0.15 -0.18 -9.09
CA MET A 139 0.81 -1.42 -8.68
C MET A 139 2.22 -1.55 -9.26
N TRP A 140 2.42 -1.24 -10.55
CA TRP A 140 3.72 -1.28 -11.19
C TRP A 140 4.69 -0.20 -10.66
N GLU A 141 4.18 1.00 -10.34
CA GLU A 141 4.95 2.04 -9.66
C GLU A 141 5.36 1.62 -8.24
N MET A 142 4.48 0.92 -7.51
CA MET A 142 4.79 0.35 -6.20
C MET A 142 5.84 -0.77 -6.30
N GLU A 143 5.72 -1.68 -7.26
CA GLU A 143 6.69 -2.76 -7.51
C GLU A 143 8.08 -2.20 -7.87
N THR A 144 8.15 -1.27 -8.82
CA THR A 144 9.43 -0.64 -9.19
C THR A 144 10.00 0.29 -8.11
N SER A 145 9.18 0.78 -7.17
CA SER A 145 9.65 1.45 -5.96
C SER A 145 10.24 0.44 -4.96
N LEU A 146 9.56 -0.68 -4.73
CA LEU A 146 10.03 -1.76 -3.86
C LEU A 146 11.36 -2.36 -4.36
N GLU A 147 11.55 -2.52 -5.68
CA GLU A 147 12.82 -2.94 -6.27
C GLU A 147 13.97 -1.95 -5.96
N ARG A 148 13.69 -0.63 -5.97
CA ARG A 148 14.69 0.40 -5.62
C ARG A 148 15.06 0.34 -4.15
N GLU A 149 14.07 0.22 -3.26
CA GLU A 149 14.32 0.07 -1.82
C GLU A 149 15.10 -1.22 -1.50
N GLN A 150 14.78 -2.33 -2.16
CA GLN A 150 15.56 -3.58 -2.05
C GLN A 150 17.00 -3.40 -2.54
N ALA A 151 17.22 -2.64 -3.62
CA ALA A 151 18.56 -2.31 -4.09
C ALA A 151 19.34 -1.41 -3.11
N LEU A 152 18.68 -0.41 -2.49
CA LEU A 152 19.28 0.44 -1.46
C LEU A 152 19.65 -0.36 -0.20
N VAL A 153 18.75 -1.23 0.28
CA VAL A 153 19.05 -2.18 1.37
C VAL A 153 20.22 -3.10 1.00
N GLY A 154 20.27 -3.57 -0.24
CA GLY A 154 21.38 -4.37 -0.77
C GLY A 154 22.73 -3.63 -0.85
N LEU A 155 22.72 -2.30 -1.02
CA LEU A 155 23.92 -1.46 -0.93
C LEU A 155 24.34 -1.25 0.53
N ALA A 156 23.42 -0.87 1.42
CA ALA A 156 23.70 -0.68 2.84
C ALA A 156 24.24 -1.95 3.51
N GLN A 157 23.75 -3.13 3.11
CA GLN A 157 24.31 -4.42 3.57
C GLN A 157 25.76 -4.66 3.11
N ARG A 158 26.15 -4.16 1.92
CA ARG A 158 27.54 -4.25 1.43
C ARG A 158 28.45 -3.27 2.15
N GLU A 159 27.98 -2.06 2.44
CA GLU A 159 28.71 -1.07 3.25
C GLU A 159 28.95 -1.60 4.67
N LEU A 160 27.92 -2.13 5.33
CA LEU A 160 28.06 -2.80 6.63
C LEU A 160 28.99 -4.02 6.59
N ALA A 161 29.10 -4.73 5.47
CA ALA A 161 30.06 -5.82 5.30
C ALA A 161 31.50 -5.29 5.16
N LEU A 162 31.71 -4.23 4.36
CA LEU A 162 33.01 -3.56 4.20
C LEU A 162 33.50 -2.93 5.51
N ASP A 163 32.61 -2.33 6.30
CA ASP A 163 32.97 -1.77 7.61
C ASP A 163 33.27 -2.86 8.65
N ARG A 164 32.58 -4.00 8.60
CA ARG A 164 32.99 -5.19 9.38
C ARG A 164 34.38 -5.68 8.97
N GLU A 165 34.71 -5.67 7.68
CA GLU A 165 36.05 -6.05 7.18
C GLU A 165 37.14 -5.04 7.59
N ARG A 166 36.84 -3.74 7.55
CA ARG A 166 37.72 -2.67 8.06
C ARG A 166 37.97 -2.84 9.56
N MET A 167 36.91 -3.10 10.34
CA MET A 167 37.03 -3.31 11.78
C MET A 167 37.79 -4.59 12.15
N THR A 168 37.64 -5.69 11.41
CA THR A 168 38.44 -6.91 11.66
C THR A 168 39.90 -6.75 11.24
N LYS A 169 40.19 -5.99 10.17
CA LYS A 169 41.56 -5.60 9.79
C LYS A 169 42.20 -4.72 10.86
N ALA A 170 41.55 -3.63 11.28
CA ALA A 170 42.05 -2.76 12.34
C ALA A 170 42.25 -3.50 13.68
N ALA A 171 41.37 -4.44 14.03
CA ALA A 171 41.55 -5.29 15.22
C ALA A 171 42.72 -6.28 15.07
N ALA A 172 43.00 -6.78 13.86
CA ALA A 172 44.17 -7.61 13.59
C ALA A 172 45.48 -6.80 13.67
N GLU A 173 45.49 -5.59 13.12
CA GLU A 173 46.60 -4.63 13.18
C GLU A 173 46.90 -4.22 14.64
N GLN A 174 45.88 -3.85 15.43
CA GLN A 174 46.05 -3.60 16.87
C GLN A 174 46.59 -4.83 17.61
N LYS A 175 46.11 -6.03 17.28
CA LYS A 175 46.61 -7.28 17.87
C LYS A 175 48.04 -7.62 17.46
N GLN A 176 48.50 -7.15 16.29
CA GLN A 176 49.90 -7.25 15.88
C GLN A 176 50.77 -6.22 16.64
N LEU A 177 50.37 -4.95 16.68
CA LEU A 177 51.08 -3.90 17.43
C LEU A 177 51.21 -4.24 18.92
N LEU A 178 50.17 -4.82 19.54
CA LEU A 178 50.23 -5.30 20.92
C LEU A 178 51.21 -6.47 21.11
N LYS A 179 51.35 -7.38 20.13
CA LYS A 179 52.39 -8.42 20.18
C LYS A 179 53.79 -7.82 20.05
N GLU A 180 53.99 -6.93 19.09
CA GLU A 180 55.27 -6.26 18.84
C GLU A 180 55.73 -5.46 20.08
N ALA A 181 54.83 -4.69 20.68
CA ALA A 181 55.08 -4.01 21.95
C ALA A 181 55.38 -4.99 23.10
N THR A 182 54.68 -6.12 23.17
CA THR A 182 54.94 -7.17 24.18
C THR A 182 56.34 -7.77 24.01
N CYS A 183 56.76 -8.07 22.77
CA CYS A 183 58.10 -8.56 22.48
C CYS A 183 59.18 -7.50 22.78
N GLN A 184 58.95 -6.23 22.47
CA GLN A 184 59.86 -5.14 22.83
C GLN A 184 60.00 -4.97 24.35
N LEU A 185 58.92 -5.16 25.11
CA LEU A 185 58.97 -5.18 26.58
C LEU A 185 59.76 -6.39 27.10
N GLN A 186 59.57 -7.58 26.54
CA GLN A 186 60.35 -8.78 26.89
C GLN A 186 61.85 -8.61 26.58
N GLU A 187 62.19 -8.10 25.39
CA GLU A 187 63.57 -7.73 25.04
C GLU A 187 64.16 -6.70 26.02
N LYS A 188 63.36 -5.73 26.46
CA LYS A 188 63.81 -4.74 27.45
C LYS A 188 64.05 -5.39 28.81
N GLU A 189 63.14 -6.23 29.30
CA GLU A 189 63.34 -6.97 30.55
C GLU A 189 64.58 -7.88 30.48
N GLU A 190 64.85 -8.53 29.35
CA GLU A 190 66.08 -9.32 29.18
C GLU A 190 67.33 -8.46 29.19
N LYS A 191 67.33 -7.28 28.52
CA LYS A 191 68.44 -6.33 28.55
C LYS A 191 68.66 -5.73 29.95
N ASP A 192 67.59 -5.47 30.70
CA ASP A 192 67.68 -4.98 32.08
C ASP A 192 68.10 -6.09 33.07
N ARG A 193 67.73 -7.36 32.86
CA ARG A 193 68.31 -8.53 33.57
C ARG A 193 69.79 -8.72 33.26
N GLN A 194 70.21 -8.55 32.00
CA GLN A 194 71.62 -8.61 31.60
C GLN A 194 72.43 -7.49 32.24
N ARG A 195 71.87 -6.27 32.34
CA ARG A 195 72.47 -5.16 33.09
C ARG A 195 72.65 -5.48 34.56
N GLN A 196 71.61 -6.00 35.23
CA GLN A 196 71.70 -6.44 36.63
C GLN A 196 72.80 -7.49 36.84
N GLN A 197 72.92 -8.48 35.95
CA GLN A 197 74.01 -9.47 36.01
C GLN A 197 75.39 -8.86 35.81
N VAL A 198 75.54 -7.85 34.95
CA VAL A 198 76.80 -7.12 34.77
C VAL A 198 77.10 -6.21 35.97
N GLU A 199 76.09 -5.58 36.57
CA GLU A 199 76.22 -4.79 37.81
C GLU A 199 76.63 -5.68 39.00
N GLU A 200 76.01 -6.85 39.17
CA GLU A 200 76.41 -7.86 40.16
C GLU A 200 77.86 -8.35 39.94
N GLN A 201 78.25 -8.60 38.70
CA GLN A 201 79.63 -9.00 38.35
C GLN A 201 80.65 -7.87 38.63
N LEU A 202 80.33 -6.63 38.25
CA LEU A 202 81.18 -5.47 38.51
C LEU A 202 81.28 -5.17 40.01
N GLN A 203 80.20 -5.35 40.77
CA GLN A 203 80.20 -5.17 42.22
C GLN A 203 81.01 -6.28 42.91
N GLY A 204 80.91 -7.53 42.44
CA GLY A 204 81.78 -8.63 42.87
C GLY A 204 83.26 -8.39 42.55
N GLU A 205 83.58 -7.87 41.36
CA GLU A 205 84.93 -7.45 40.98
C GLU A 205 85.44 -6.29 41.84
N LEU A 206 84.58 -5.32 42.18
CA LEU A 206 84.94 -4.19 43.03
C LEU A 206 85.27 -4.68 44.44
N SER A 207 84.43 -5.49 45.07
CA SER A 207 84.72 -6.06 46.39
C SER A 207 85.96 -6.98 46.38
N ALA A 208 86.23 -7.69 45.29
CA ALA A 208 87.47 -8.45 45.13
C ALA A 208 88.72 -7.54 45.01
N LYS A 209 88.60 -6.41 44.29
CA LYS A 209 89.67 -5.39 44.18
C LYS A 209 89.89 -4.64 45.49
N GLU A 210 88.83 -4.35 46.24
CA GLU A 210 88.89 -3.74 47.57
C GLU A 210 89.61 -4.68 48.56
N ALA A 211 89.23 -5.96 48.61
CA ALA A 211 89.90 -6.97 49.43
C ALA A 211 91.39 -7.15 49.02
N ALA A 212 91.71 -7.11 47.72
CA ALA A 212 93.09 -7.14 47.24
C ALA A 212 93.89 -5.88 47.64
N LEU A 213 93.28 -4.70 47.58
CA LEU A 213 93.87 -3.45 48.05
C LEU A 213 94.07 -3.42 49.57
N GLU A 214 93.19 -4.07 50.34
CA GLU A 214 93.33 -4.22 51.79
C GLU A 214 94.44 -5.24 52.16
N GLY A 215 94.60 -6.30 51.37
CA GLY A 215 95.79 -7.18 51.41
C GLY A 215 97.10 -6.45 51.07
N LEU A 216 97.08 -5.53 50.10
CA LEU A 216 98.23 -4.67 49.80
C LEU A 216 98.50 -3.63 50.90
N ARG A 217 97.48 -3.07 51.53
CA ARG A 217 97.64 -2.16 52.69
C ARG A 217 98.23 -2.88 53.91
N THR A 218 97.75 -4.07 54.23
CA THR A 218 98.26 -4.85 55.37
C THR A 218 99.71 -5.32 55.15
N THR A 219 100.06 -5.76 53.94
CA THR A 219 101.46 -6.07 53.61
C THR A 219 102.36 -4.82 53.55
N SER A 220 101.84 -3.66 53.12
CA SER A 220 102.57 -2.39 53.19
C SER A 220 102.83 -1.95 54.64
N LEU A 221 101.85 -2.10 55.54
CA LEU A 221 102.01 -1.83 56.97
C LEU A 221 103.06 -2.77 57.60
N GLN A 222 103.04 -4.06 57.27
CA GLN A 222 104.08 -5.00 57.71
C GLN A 222 105.48 -4.63 57.20
N GLN A 223 105.60 -4.05 56.01
CA GLN A 223 106.89 -3.53 55.50
C GLN A 223 107.33 -2.27 56.24
N GLU A 224 106.41 -1.35 56.58
CA GLU A 224 106.74 -0.20 57.43
C GLU A 224 107.14 -0.60 58.85
N GLU A 225 106.45 -1.57 59.46
CA GLU A 225 106.78 -2.10 60.79
C GLU A 225 108.14 -2.81 60.79
N ALA A 226 108.45 -3.61 59.77
CA ALA A 226 109.76 -4.23 59.59
C ALA A 226 110.87 -3.17 59.38
N ALA A 227 110.60 -2.10 58.62
CA ALA A 227 111.54 -1.01 58.42
C ALA A 227 111.80 -0.23 59.74
N ARG A 228 110.77 0.01 60.55
CA ARG A 228 110.93 0.63 61.88
C ARG A 228 111.72 -0.26 62.83
N ALA A 229 111.43 -1.57 62.89
CA ALA A 229 112.18 -2.51 63.72
C ALA A 229 113.69 -2.53 63.36
N PHE A 230 114.02 -2.53 62.06
CA PHE A 230 115.42 -2.42 61.60
C PHE A 230 116.05 -1.06 61.95
N GLN A 231 115.28 0.03 61.94
CA GLN A 231 115.75 1.37 62.31
C GLN A 231 115.98 1.51 63.83
N GLU A 232 115.15 0.87 64.66
CA GLU A 232 115.35 0.78 66.11
C GLU A 232 116.58 -0.08 66.48
N GLU A 233 116.86 -1.15 65.71
CA GLU A 233 118.05 -1.98 65.89
C GLU A 233 119.35 -1.23 65.50
N GLN A 234 119.30 -0.40 64.45
CA GLN A 234 120.37 0.56 64.10
C GLN A 234 120.62 1.58 65.23
N GLN A 235 119.57 2.04 65.91
CA GLN A 235 119.72 2.98 67.04
C GLN A 235 120.33 2.32 68.26
N ARG A 236 119.88 1.12 68.67
CA ARG A 236 120.46 0.39 69.82
C ARG A 236 121.94 0.07 69.63
N THR A 237 122.34 -0.36 68.43
CA THR A 237 123.77 -0.63 68.14
C THR A 237 124.63 0.63 68.13
N ALA A 238 124.07 1.81 67.81
CA ALA A 238 124.75 3.09 68.00
C ALA A 238 124.90 3.46 69.48
N GLU A 239 123.86 3.28 70.30
CA GLU A 239 123.85 3.57 71.74
C GLU A 239 124.81 2.66 72.52
N GLU A 240 124.93 1.37 72.17
CA GLU A 240 125.94 0.47 72.72
C GLU A 240 127.38 0.93 72.37
N HIS A 241 127.60 1.36 71.12
CA HIS A 241 128.89 1.89 70.68
C HIS A 241 129.24 3.27 71.25
N GLU A 242 128.29 4.01 71.80
CA GLU A 242 128.54 5.25 72.55
C GLU A 242 128.80 4.95 74.04
N SER A 243 128.03 4.05 74.63
CA SER A 243 128.21 3.56 76.01
C SER A 243 129.60 2.94 76.22
N GLN A 244 130.09 2.13 75.28
CA GLN A 244 131.45 1.56 75.32
C GLN A 244 132.57 2.62 75.26
N ARG A 245 132.32 3.80 74.66
CA ARG A 245 133.29 4.89 74.60
C ARG A 245 133.38 5.70 75.89
N GLN A 246 132.27 5.83 76.62
CA GLN A 246 132.25 6.56 77.90
C GLN A 246 133.02 5.79 78.99
N LEU A 247 132.80 4.47 79.10
CA LEU A 247 133.59 3.59 79.99
C LEU A 247 135.10 3.68 79.75
N TRP A 248 135.54 3.80 78.49
CA TRP A 248 136.95 3.95 78.12
C TRP A 248 137.58 5.32 78.44
N GLN A 249 136.78 6.33 78.81
CA GLN A 249 137.28 7.64 79.23
C GLN A 249 137.42 7.75 80.75
N GLU A 250 136.57 7.08 81.53
CA GLU A 250 136.58 7.18 82.99
C GLU A 250 137.81 6.48 83.62
N GLU A 251 138.28 5.35 83.07
CA GLU A 251 139.48 4.66 83.57
C GLU A 251 140.79 5.49 83.46
N ARG A 252 140.83 6.53 82.62
CA ARG A 252 142.07 7.29 82.34
C ARG A 252 142.38 8.46 83.27
N THR A 253 141.49 8.82 84.20
CA THR A 253 141.66 10.02 85.04
C THR A 253 142.11 9.74 86.49
N CYS A 254 142.35 8.48 86.85
CA CYS A 254 142.58 8.04 88.23
C CYS A 254 144.02 8.22 88.77
N HIS A 255 145.04 8.44 87.93
CA HIS A 255 146.46 8.37 88.33
C HIS A 255 147.27 9.64 88.00
N GLY A 256 146.93 10.78 88.62
CA GLY A 256 147.64 12.04 88.34
C GLY A 256 147.50 13.20 89.34
N ARG A 257 146.98 13.00 90.56
CA ARG A 257 146.79 14.07 91.56
C ARG A 257 147.14 13.66 93.00
N GLN A 258 148.30 13.03 93.18
CA GLN A 258 148.89 12.73 94.51
C GLN A 258 150.40 13.04 94.57
N ALA A 259 150.95 13.78 93.59
CA ALA A 259 152.38 14.10 93.52
C ALA A 259 152.72 15.54 93.96
N ASP A 260 151.87 16.52 93.62
CA ASP A 260 152.18 17.95 93.81
C ASP A 260 152.07 18.42 95.27
N GLU A 261 151.34 17.69 96.11
CA GLU A 261 151.04 18.08 97.50
C GLU A 261 152.20 17.83 98.47
N LEU A 262 153.24 17.08 98.05
CA LEU A 262 154.44 16.77 98.83
C LEU A 262 155.66 17.65 98.49
N MET A 263 155.68 18.31 97.32
CA MET A 263 156.86 19.08 96.87
C MET A 263 156.96 20.49 97.49
N SER A 264 155.84 21.09 97.90
CA SER A 264 155.82 22.45 98.46
C SER A 264 156.34 22.54 99.92
N GLN A 265 156.38 21.43 100.66
CA GLN A 265 156.77 21.44 102.08
C GLN A 265 158.30 21.44 102.31
N ILE A 266 159.10 21.13 101.28
CA ILE A 266 160.57 20.98 101.41
C ILE A 266 161.32 22.31 101.20
N HIS A 267 160.78 23.25 100.41
CA HIS A 267 161.43 24.54 100.15
C HIS A 267 161.47 25.50 101.36
N ALA A 268 160.71 25.21 102.42
CA ALA A 268 160.63 26.05 103.61
C ALA A 268 161.84 25.96 104.56
N LEU A 269 162.78 25.03 104.35
CA LEU A 269 163.80 24.65 105.35
C LEU A 269 165.27 24.87 104.95
N ILE A 270 165.56 25.43 103.77
CA ILE A 270 166.93 25.46 103.21
C ILE A 270 167.60 26.85 103.25
N VAL A 271 166.85 27.96 103.22
CA VAL A 271 167.41 29.31 102.96
C VAL A 271 167.44 30.24 104.18
N GLU A 272 167.12 29.77 105.40
CA GLU A 272 167.42 30.52 106.64
C GLU A 272 168.89 30.34 107.10
N ARG A 273 169.68 29.49 106.41
CA ARG A 273 171.04 29.10 106.83
C ARG A 273 172.17 30.04 106.37
N SER A 274 171.86 31.15 105.70
CA SER A 274 172.86 32.09 105.16
C SER A 274 172.61 33.54 105.54
N ARG A 275 172.20 33.76 106.80
CA ARG A 275 172.20 35.09 107.43
C ARG A 275 173.52 35.25 108.20
N LEU A 276 174.24 36.36 107.95
CA LEU A 276 175.53 36.75 108.55
C LEU A 276 176.77 35.93 108.11
N ALA A 277 177.51 36.48 107.16
CA ALA A 277 178.95 36.75 107.29
C ALA A 277 179.32 37.91 106.34
N ASP A 278 180.27 38.75 106.77
CA ASP A 278 181.12 39.67 106.00
C ASP A 278 180.39 40.66 105.04
N GLU A 279 180.01 41.86 105.48
CA GLU A 279 180.87 43.04 105.74
C GLU A 279 181.46 43.71 104.47
N LEU A 280 180.99 44.92 104.15
CA LEU A 280 181.82 46.14 104.25
C LEU A 280 181.06 47.46 103.97
N SER A 281 181.28 48.44 104.86
CA SER A 281 181.25 49.90 104.65
C SER A 281 179.94 50.68 104.40
N SER A 282 179.79 51.75 105.21
CA SER A 282 178.88 52.91 105.07
C SER A 282 177.37 52.63 104.99
N LEU A 283 176.66 52.54 106.14
CA LEU A 283 176.12 53.66 106.95
C LEU A 283 174.84 54.28 106.30
N SER A 284 173.61 53.96 106.72
CA SER A 284 172.91 54.12 108.04
C SER A 284 172.02 55.38 108.07
N GLY A 285 170.91 55.48 108.80
CA GLY A 285 170.18 54.50 109.64
C GLY A 285 168.98 53.85 108.92
N GLU A 286 168.24 52.90 109.48
CA GLU A 286 167.50 52.91 110.77
C GLU A 286 166.37 53.96 110.82
N HIS A 287 165.17 53.68 111.34
CA HIS A 287 164.75 52.53 112.16
C HIS A 287 163.25 52.15 111.96
N LEU A 288 162.93 50.88 112.29
CA LEU A 288 161.62 50.26 112.60
C LEU A 288 160.28 50.84 112.06
N LEU A 289 159.52 49.93 111.44
CA LEU A 289 158.07 49.70 111.61
C LEU A 289 157.17 50.86 112.12
N LEU A 290 156.41 51.45 111.20
CA LEU A 290 154.94 51.49 111.29
C LEU A 290 154.33 51.84 109.92
N GLN A 291 153.15 51.27 109.65
CA GLN A 291 152.01 51.92 108.95
C GLN A 291 152.13 52.44 107.48
N GLU A 292 151.15 52.02 106.67
CA GLU A 292 150.56 52.73 105.50
C GLU A 292 151.32 52.99 104.17
N GLU A 293 150.49 53.40 103.20
CA GLU A 293 150.73 54.04 101.89
C GLU A 293 151.71 53.44 100.85
N LEU A 294 151.16 52.56 100.02
CA LEU A 294 150.94 52.81 98.58
C LEU A 294 151.66 54.02 97.92
N ARG A 295 152.54 53.72 96.95
CA ARG A 295 152.77 54.38 95.63
C ARG A 295 153.97 53.67 94.96
N GLU A 296 154.16 53.61 93.63
CA GLU A 296 153.42 54.11 92.45
C GLU A 296 153.12 52.93 91.49
N VAL A 297 152.14 52.90 90.58
CA VAL A 297 151.14 53.86 90.06
C VAL A 297 151.65 54.99 89.15
N ARG A 298 151.81 54.66 87.86
CA ARG A 298 151.41 55.49 86.69
C ARG A 298 151.50 54.60 85.44
N ARG A 299 150.46 54.36 84.62
CA ARG A 299 149.13 55.01 84.36
C ARG A 299 148.13 53.86 84.04
N LYS A 300 146.81 53.81 84.34
CA LYS A 300 145.74 54.72 84.83
C LYS A 300 145.50 55.99 83.98
N ALA A 301 144.31 56.23 83.41
CA ALA A 301 142.99 55.58 83.49
C ALA A 301 142.23 55.72 82.12
N SER A 302 140.92 55.54 81.91
CA SER A 302 139.72 55.35 82.76
C SER A 302 138.60 54.73 81.88
N SER A 303 137.88 53.67 82.28
CA SER A 303 136.69 53.58 83.18
C SER A 303 135.33 53.72 82.48
N ASP A 304 134.46 52.74 82.76
CA ASP A 304 132.99 52.77 82.80
C ASP A 304 132.17 53.19 81.56
N GLY A 305 131.28 52.29 81.10
CA GLY A 305 130.32 52.60 80.04
C GLY A 305 129.32 51.50 79.63
N ASP A 306 129.67 50.21 79.74
CA ASP A 306 128.96 49.15 78.98
C ASP A 306 128.15 48.11 79.77
N LEU A 307 127.72 48.43 81.00
CA LEU A 307 126.76 47.58 81.73
C LEU A 307 125.33 47.63 81.13
N ALA A 308 125.04 48.58 80.23
CA ALA A 308 123.71 48.80 79.66
C ALA A 308 123.39 47.96 78.40
N LYS A 309 124.39 47.37 77.72
CA LYS A 309 124.17 46.71 76.41
C LYS A 309 123.63 45.28 76.48
N ARG A 310 123.73 44.60 77.64
CA ARG A 310 123.35 43.17 77.76
C ARG A 310 121.87 42.92 78.05
N GLN A 311 121.07 43.95 78.37
CA GLN A 311 119.64 43.81 78.68
C GLN A 311 118.70 44.09 77.48
N LEU A 312 119.22 44.49 76.31
CA LEU A 312 118.42 44.64 75.08
C LEU A 312 118.36 43.35 74.24
N ALA A 313 119.47 42.61 74.15
CA ALA A 313 119.66 41.52 73.20
C ALA A 313 118.75 40.29 73.41
N GLU A 314 118.16 40.14 74.60
CA GLU A 314 117.22 39.05 74.93
C GLU A 314 115.76 39.46 74.64
N ALA A 315 115.43 40.75 74.68
CA ALA A 315 114.08 41.25 74.44
C ALA A 315 113.67 41.17 72.96
N ASP A 316 114.61 41.40 72.03
CA ASP A 316 114.32 41.41 70.59
C ASP A 316 114.26 40.01 69.97
N ARG A 317 114.78 38.98 70.67
CA ARG A 317 114.65 37.58 70.23
C ARG A 317 113.25 37.02 70.47
N ALA A 318 112.72 37.16 71.69
CA ALA A 318 111.35 36.75 72.02
C ALA A 318 110.31 37.42 71.10
N ARG A 319 110.50 38.72 70.79
CA ARG A 319 109.62 39.45 69.87
C ARG A 319 109.65 38.94 68.42
N ALA A 320 110.77 38.38 67.96
CA ALA A 320 110.85 37.81 66.62
C ALA A 320 110.03 36.51 66.54
N ASP A 321 110.13 35.66 67.56
CA ASP A 321 109.41 34.38 67.63
C ASP A 321 107.89 34.60 67.85
N ASP A 322 107.50 35.56 68.70
CA ASP A 322 106.09 35.97 68.87
C ASP A 322 105.48 36.51 67.56
N VAL A 323 106.21 37.36 66.83
CA VAL A 323 105.72 37.89 65.54
C VAL A 323 105.61 36.77 64.49
N ALA A 324 106.54 35.82 64.46
CA ALA A 324 106.44 34.66 63.58
C ALA A 324 105.21 33.79 63.92
N ALA A 325 104.96 33.52 65.20
CA ALA A 325 103.79 32.77 65.66
C ALA A 325 102.47 33.47 65.29
N VAL A 326 102.38 34.79 65.49
CA VAL A 326 101.21 35.59 65.09
C VAL A 326 101.04 35.59 63.57
N HIS A 327 102.11 35.61 62.77
CA HIS A 327 102.00 35.58 61.31
C HIS A 327 101.53 34.21 60.79
N VAL A 328 101.97 33.10 61.41
CA VAL A 328 101.45 31.75 61.14
C VAL A 328 99.97 31.64 61.51
N GLN A 329 99.56 32.14 62.68
CA GLN A 329 98.15 32.14 63.09
C GLN A 329 97.27 33.01 62.17
N LEU A 330 97.75 34.17 61.73
CA LEU A 330 97.05 35.01 60.75
C LEU A 330 96.94 34.33 59.38
N SER A 331 97.98 33.61 58.93
CA SER A 331 97.94 32.84 57.68
C SER A 331 96.95 31.67 57.74
N GLN A 332 96.91 30.95 58.87
CA GLN A 332 95.93 29.88 59.12
C GLN A 332 94.49 30.42 59.25
N ALA A 333 94.30 31.54 59.95
CA ALA A 333 93.00 32.21 60.00
C ALA A 333 92.55 32.69 58.61
N GLY A 334 93.48 33.20 57.79
CA GLY A 334 93.24 33.58 56.40
C GLY A 334 92.82 32.39 55.53
N SER A 335 93.51 31.26 55.61
CA SER A 335 93.14 30.06 54.85
C SER A 335 91.80 29.46 55.30
N HIS A 336 91.49 29.48 56.60
CA HIS A 336 90.19 29.04 57.11
C HIS A 336 89.04 30.01 56.76
N LEU A 337 89.30 31.31 56.63
CA LEU A 337 88.33 32.27 56.10
C LEU A 337 88.09 32.02 54.60
N ALA A 338 89.14 31.86 53.80
CA ALA A 338 89.02 31.56 52.37
C ALA A 338 88.27 30.23 52.12
N GLN A 339 88.59 29.16 52.86
CA GLN A 339 87.87 27.89 52.79
C GLN A 339 86.40 28.01 53.19
N ARG A 340 86.08 28.84 54.19
CA ARG A 340 84.68 29.11 54.59
C ARG A 340 83.94 29.94 53.56
N GLU A 341 84.60 30.93 52.96
CA GLU A 341 84.02 31.75 51.90
C GLU A 341 83.75 30.93 50.64
N GLU A 342 84.71 30.09 50.21
CA GLU A 342 84.54 29.17 49.08
C GLU A 342 83.40 28.17 49.35
N ALA A 343 83.37 27.55 50.53
CA ALA A 343 82.27 26.66 50.92
C ALA A 343 80.90 27.38 50.97
N PHE A 344 80.87 28.64 51.38
CA PHE A 344 79.65 29.45 51.40
C PHE A 344 79.21 29.86 49.98
N GLN A 345 80.15 30.20 49.09
CA GLN A 345 79.86 30.48 47.68
C GLN A 345 79.35 29.23 46.96
N GLN A 346 79.95 28.05 47.19
CA GLN A 346 79.45 26.78 46.66
C GLN A 346 78.05 26.43 47.22
N ALA A 347 77.79 26.69 48.50
CA ALA A 347 76.46 26.49 49.09
C ALA A 347 75.41 27.47 48.52
N LEU A 348 75.80 28.73 48.27
CA LEU A 348 74.95 29.74 47.65
C LEU A 348 74.61 29.35 46.20
N GLN A 349 75.61 28.98 45.40
CA GLN A 349 75.42 28.52 44.02
C GLN A 349 74.51 27.30 43.94
N ARG A 350 74.68 26.31 44.82
CA ARG A 350 73.76 25.15 44.92
C ARG A 350 72.34 25.61 45.25
N LYS A 351 72.16 26.54 46.19
CA LYS A 351 70.83 27.06 46.54
C LYS A 351 70.21 27.96 45.46
N GLN A 352 71.01 28.58 44.60
CA GLN A 352 70.51 29.27 43.40
C GLN A 352 70.04 28.26 42.36
N ALA A 353 70.83 27.22 42.07
CA ALA A 353 70.44 26.13 41.17
C ALA A 353 69.19 25.38 41.66
N ASP A 354 69.08 25.12 42.97
CA ASP A 354 67.86 24.53 43.58
C ASP A 354 66.63 25.42 43.35
N LEU A 355 66.78 26.76 43.44
CA LEU A 355 65.69 27.72 43.23
C LEU A 355 65.33 27.90 41.75
N GLU A 356 66.30 27.82 40.85
CA GLU A 356 66.09 27.84 39.40
C GLU A 356 65.34 26.58 38.95
N LEU A 357 65.76 25.40 39.40
CA LEU A 357 65.07 24.13 39.14
C LEU A 357 63.64 24.12 39.70
N LEU A 358 63.44 24.58 40.94
CA LEU A 358 62.09 24.72 41.52
C LEU A 358 61.23 25.76 40.80
N ALA A 359 61.82 26.79 40.18
CA ALA A 359 61.08 27.75 39.36
C ALA A 359 60.66 27.13 38.01
N GLU A 360 61.54 26.35 37.38
CA GLU A 360 61.22 25.59 36.17
C GLU A 360 60.12 24.55 36.43
N GLU A 361 60.26 23.71 37.46
CA GLU A 361 59.24 22.71 37.87
C GLU A 361 57.88 23.35 38.20
N ASN A 362 57.87 24.47 38.90
CA ASN A 362 56.63 25.19 39.19
C ASN A 362 56.02 25.79 37.92
N SER A 363 56.82 26.28 36.98
CA SER A 363 56.33 26.79 35.69
C SER A 363 55.71 25.70 34.80
N THR A 364 56.30 24.49 34.77
CA THR A 364 55.75 23.37 34.01
C THR A 364 54.49 22.82 34.67
N LEU A 365 54.48 22.64 35.99
CA LEU A 365 53.26 22.26 36.73
C LEU A 365 52.12 23.27 36.57
N GLN A 366 52.44 24.58 36.52
CA GLN A 366 51.44 25.61 36.29
C GLN A 366 50.90 25.60 34.85
N ALA A 367 51.75 25.32 33.85
CA ALA A 367 51.33 25.13 32.46
C ALA A 367 50.45 23.88 32.29
N ASP A 368 50.84 22.74 32.87
CA ASP A 368 50.07 21.48 32.83
C ASP A 368 48.72 21.62 33.53
N LEU A 369 48.66 22.32 34.67
CA LEU A 369 47.40 22.62 35.36
C LEU A 369 46.47 23.51 34.53
N LEU A 370 46.99 24.46 33.77
CA LEU A 370 46.20 25.28 32.84
C LEU A 370 45.71 24.44 31.65
N ALA A 371 46.59 23.67 31.00
CA ALA A 371 46.22 22.80 29.88
C ALA A 371 45.19 21.73 30.30
N HIS A 372 45.34 21.13 31.48
CA HIS A 372 44.35 20.17 32.01
C HIS A 372 43.02 20.86 32.35
N ARG A 373 43.03 22.11 32.83
CA ARG A 373 41.82 22.89 33.11
C ARG A 373 41.08 23.27 31.84
N GLU A 374 41.79 23.69 30.79
CA GLU A 374 41.20 23.99 29.48
C GLU A 374 40.62 22.73 28.81
N ASN A 375 41.33 21.60 28.88
CA ASN A 375 40.81 20.31 28.40
C ASN A 375 39.55 19.86 29.17
N LEU A 376 39.50 20.04 30.50
CA LEU A 376 38.29 19.77 31.28
C LEU A 376 37.13 20.71 30.89
N GLN A 377 37.41 21.98 30.64
CA GLN A 377 36.39 22.96 30.26
C GLN A 377 35.83 22.68 28.85
N GLY A 378 36.70 22.33 27.89
CA GLY A 378 36.27 21.86 26.56
C GLY A 378 35.48 20.55 26.62
N SER A 379 35.88 19.60 27.47
CA SER A 379 35.16 18.35 27.72
C SER A 379 33.77 18.58 28.32
N LEU A 380 33.62 19.55 29.24
CA LEU A 380 32.33 19.95 29.80
C LEU A 380 31.42 20.56 28.71
N VAL A 381 31.93 21.48 27.88
CA VAL A 381 31.15 22.07 26.78
C VAL A 381 30.72 21.00 25.76
N ALA A 382 31.61 20.08 25.39
CA ALA A 382 31.27 18.96 24.51
C ALA A 382 30.21 18.03 25.13
N LYS A 383 30.27 17.78 26.44
CA LYS A 383 29.29 16.98 27.19
C LYS A 383 27.92 17.67 27.29
N GLU A 384 27.89 19.00 27.36
CA GLU A 384 26.64 19.77 27.32
C GLU A 384 26.04 19.83 25.91
N GLY A 385 26.88 19.94 24.87
CA GLY A 385 26.47 19.76 23.47
C GLY A 385 25.80 18.40 23.26
N LEU A 386 26.50 17.31 23.55
CA LEU A 386 25.97 15.94 23.44
C LEU A 386 24.70 15.70 24.28
N LYS A 387 24.54 16.39 25.42
CA LYS A 387 23.31 16.33 26.23
C LYS A 387 22.13 17.02 25.54
N ASN A 388 22.37 18.11 24.81
CA ASN A 388 21.36 18.81 24.01
C ASN A 388 21.03 18.04 22.73
N ASP A 389 22.03 17.46 22.06
CA ASP A 389 21.81 16.58 20.90
C ASP A 389 20.99 15.34 21.31
N LEU A 390 21.30 14.74 22.46
CA LEU A 390 20.54 13.61 22.99
C LEU A 390 19.13 14.00 23.48
N SER A 391 18.88 15.25 23.87
CA SER A 391 17.53 15.71 24.23
C SER A 391 16.68 16.02 22.99
N THR A 392 17.25 16.65 21.96
CA THR A 392 16.59 16.89 20.68
C THR A 392 16.30 15.59 19.92
N THR A 393 17.27 14.66 19.85
CA THR A 393 17.05 13.33 19.24
C THR A 393 15.96 12.53 19.98
N ARG A 394 15.87 12.65 21.32
CA ARG A 394 14.76 12.06 22.10
C ARG A 394 13.41 12.69 21.78
N HIS A 395 13.36 14.00 21.60
CA HIS A 395 12.12 14.70 21.26
C HIS A 395 11.64 14.32 19.86
N GLN A 396 12.52 14.33 18.86
CA GLN A 396 12.24 13.88 17.49
C GLN A 396 11.79 12.42 17.46
N ARG A 397 12.40 11.55 18.27
CA ARG A 397 11.97 10.16 18.40
C ARG A 397 10.54 10.07 18.97
N GLN A 398 10.20 10.85 19.99
CA GLN A 398 8.84 10.87 20.54
C GLN A 398 7.84 11.36 19.49
N GLU A 399 8.13 12.44 18.76
CA GLU A 399 7.28 12.95 17.68
C GLU A 399 7.04 11.90 16.57
N LEU A 400 8.05 11.10 16.23
CA LEU A 400 7.93 9.99 15.28
C LEU A 400 7.15 8.79 15.85
N GLU A 401 7.31 8.46 17.13
CA GLU A 401 6.54 7.42 17.80
C GLU A 401 5.05 7.79 17.91
N ASP A 402 4.76 9.06 18.20
CA ASP A 402 3.40 9.62 18.23
C ASP A 402 2.76 9.66 16.83
N GLN A 403 3.52 10.07 15.79
CA GLN A 403 3.05 10.02 14.39
C GLN A 403 2.77 8.58 13.93
N VAL A 404 3.60 7.61 14.31
CA VAL A 404 3.37 6.19 14.00
C VAL A 404 2.13 5.66 14.73
N ALA A 405 1.84 6.14 15.95
CA ALA A 405 0.61 5.81 16.66
C ALA A 405 -0.64 6.39 15.95
N GLU A 406 -0.62 7.66 15.53
CA GLU A 406 -1.70 8.25 14.72
C GLU A 406 -1.94 7.50 13.41
N LEU A 407 -0.87 7.15 12.70
CA LEU A 407 -0.96 6.44 11.41
C LEU A 407 -1.57 5.04 11.58
N ARG A 408 -1.18 4.30 12.64
CA ARG A 408 -1.80 3.01 12.97
C ARG A 408 -3.28 3.16 13.32
N GLN A 409 -3.66 4.17 14.10
CA GLN A 409 -5.07 4.41 14.43
C GLN A 409 -5.90 4.73 13.17
N ARG A 410 -5.34 5.50 12.22
CA ARG A 410 -5.97 5.76 10.92
C ARG A 410 -6.07 4.50 10.06
N GLU A 411 -5.04 3.66 10.06
CA GLU A 411 -5.06 2.37 9.35
C GLU A 411 -6.14 1.43 9.92
N GLU A 412 -6.21 1.28 11.25
CA GLU A 412 -7.25 0.48 11.92
C GLU A 412 -8.66 1.00 11.59
N GLN A 413 -8.87 2.32 11.60
CA GLN A 413 -10.15 2.92 11.18
C GLN A 413 -10.46 2.62 9.70
N GLN A 414 -9.50 2.78 8.80
CA GLN A 414 -9.68 2.48 7.37
C GLN A 414 -9.98 0.99 7.14
N GLN A 415 -9.33 0.07 7.87
CA GLN A 415 -9.63 -1.35 7.81
C GLN A 415 -11.06 -1.66 8.30
N LEU A 416 -11.60 -0.93 9.28
CA LEU A 416 -12.99 -1.07 9.72
C LEU A 416 -13.97 -0.53 8.68
N GLU A 417 -13.68 0.62 8.06
CA GLU A 417 -14.47 1.20 6.98
C GLU A 417 -14.50 0.27 5.75
N ILE A 418 -13.36 -0.31 5.35
CA ILE A 418 -13.26 -1.31 4.29
C ILE A 418 -14.13 -2.54 4.59
N LYS A 419 -14.04 -3.12 5.80
CA LYS A 419 -14.87 -4.27 6.21
C LYS A 419 -16.38 -3.93 6.19
N GLY A 420 -16.74 -2.70 6.53
CA GLY A 420 -18.11 -2.19 6.40
C GLY A 420 -18.57 -2.10 4.94
N LEU A 421 -17.71 -1.58 4.05
CA LEU A 421 -17.98 -1.49 2.61
C LEU A 421 -18.06 -2.88 1.95
N GLU A 422 -17.17 -3.81 2.26
CA GLU A 422 -17.24 -5.20 1.79
C GLU A 422 -18.54 -5.89 2.19
N SER A 423 -19.00 -5.66 3.42
CA SER A 423 -20.26 -6.22 3.94
C SER A 423 -21.46 -5.63 3.19
N LYS A 424 -21.41 -4.32 2.89
CA LYS A 424 -22.42 -3.64 2.07
C LYS A 424 -22.41 -4.10 0.61
N VAL A 425 -21.24 -4.37 0.03
CA VAL A 425 -21.10 -4.92 -1.33
C VAL A 425 -21.70 -6.32 -1.41
N ARG A 426 -21.39 -7.20 -0.45
CA ARG A 426 -22.00 -8.55 -0.36
C ARG A 426 -23.52 -8.48 -0.26
N TYR A 427 -24.06 -7.66 0.64
CA TYR A 427 -25.52 -7.46 0.73
C TYR A 427 -26.14 -6.95 -0.59
N LEU A 428 -25.48 -6.04 -1.31
CA LEU A 428 -25.96 -5.55 -2.60
C LEU A 428 -25.84 -6.59 -3.73
N GLN A 429 -24.87 -7.52 -3.64
CA GLN A 429 -24.78 -8.68 -4.53
C GLN A 429 -25.91 -9.67 -4.26
N GLU A 430 -26.17 -10.02 -3.00
CA GLU A 430 -27.31 -10.88 -2.59
C GLU A 430 -28.66 -10.30 -3.04
N GLN A 431 -28.86 -8.99 -2.90
CA GLN A 431 -30.07 -8.30 -3.40
C GLN A 431 -30.18 -8.33 -4.94
N ARG A 432 -29.06 -8.21 -5.67
CA ARG A 432 -29.05 -8.31 -7.13
C ARG A 432 -29.33 -9.74 -7.59
N GLU A 433 -28.66 -10.73 -7.01
CA GLU A 433 -28.85 -12.15 -7.35
C GLU A 433 -30.29 -12.58 -7.11
N LYS A 434 -30.88 -12.17 -5.98
CA LYS A 434 -32.31 -12.39 -5.73
C LYS A 434 -33.20 -11.69 -6.76
N ALA A 435 -32.93 -10.44 -7.11
CA ALA A 435 -33.73 -9.74 -8.14
C ALA A 435 -33.61 -10.43 -9.52
N GLU A 436 -32.44 -10.97 -9.87
CA GLU A 436 -32.24 -11.76 -11.09
C GLU A 436 -32.94 -13.13 -11.04
N GLU A 437 -33.11 -13.73 -9.86
CA GLU A 437 -33.95 -14.92 -9.64
C GLU A 437 -35.44 -14.59 -9.77
N ASP A 438 -35.93 -13.55 -9.07
CA ASP A 438 -37.31 -13.04 -9.15
C ASP A 438 -37.71 -12.70 -10.61
N PHE A 439 -36.81 -12.04 -11.37
CA PHE A 439 -37.02 -11.76 -12.80
C PHE A 439 -37.03 -13.02 -13.67
N GLN A 440 -36.16 -14.00 -13.39
CA GLN A 440 -36.15 -15.26 -14.12
C GLN A 440 -37.41 -16.07 -13.87
N ASP A 441 -37.90 -16.16 -12.64
CA ASP A 441 -39.15 -16.86 -12.34
C ASP A 441 -40.36 -16.15 -12.95
N LYS A 442 -40.43 -14.81 -12.92
CA LYS A 442 -41.47 -14.08 -13.65
C LYS A 442 -41.41 -14.33 -15.18
N ALA A 443 -40.22 -14.46 -15.74
CA ALA A 443 -40.05 -14.82 -17.16
C ALA A 443 -40.44 -16.29 -17.46
N ARG A 444 -40.20 -17.23 -16.54
CA ARG A 444 -40.65 -18.63 -16.63
C ARG A 444 -42.18 -18.73 -16.54
N GLU A 445 -42.80 -17.96 -15.64
CA GLU A 445 -44.25 -17.84 -15.48
C GLU A 445 -44.91 -17.31 -16.77
N LEU A 446 -44.44 -16.17 -17.30
CA LEU A 446 -44.93 -15.61 -18.57
C LEU A 446 -44.74 -16.55 -19.78
N GLN A 447 -43.66 -17.35 -19.79
CA GLN A 447 -43.49 -18.41 -20.80
C GLN A 447 -44.46 -19.59 -20.61
N ALA A 448 -44.86 -19.90 -19.38
CA ALA A 448 -45.88 -20.92 -19.12
C ALA A 448 -47.27 -20.42 -19.54
N ASP A 449 -47.61 -19.16 -19.22
CA ASP A 449 -48.85 -18.51 -19.65
C ASP A 449 -48.96 -18.49 -21.19
N HIS A 450 -47.93 -18.00 -21.89
CA HIS A 450 -47.94 -17.98 -23.36
C HIS A 450 -47.98 -19.39 -23.99
N ARG A 451 -47.42 -20.42 -23.34
CA ARG A 451 -47.60 -21.81 -23.80
C ARG A 451 -49.05 -22.26 -23.62
N TYR A 452 -49.66 -21.98 -22.47
CA TYR A 452 -51.06 -22.31 -22.19
C TYR A 452 -52.03 -21.59 -23.15
N GLU A 453 -51.79 -20.31 -23.43
CA GLU A 453 -52.51 -19.55 -24.46
C GLU A 453 -52.32 -20.18 -25.85
N ALA A 454 -51.08 -20.50 -26.25
CA ALA A 454 -50.78 -21.10 -27.55
C ALA A 454 -51.42 -22.49 -27.72
N GLU A 455 -51.43 -23.32 -26.68
CA GLU A 455 -52.15 -24.60 -26.65
C GLU A 455 -53.67 -24.38 -26.75
N GLY A 456 -54.22 -23.38 -26.06
CA GLY A 456 -55.62 -22.96 -26.17
C GLY A 456 -56.00 -22.50 -27.58
N TRP A 457 -55.13 -21.73 -28.24
CA TRP A 457 -55.31 -21.32 -29.65
C TRP A 457 -55.18 -22.51 -30.61
N ALA A 458 -54.19 -23.39 -30.43
CA ALA A 458 -54.04 -24.60 -31.22
C ALA A 458 -55.24 -25.55 -31.07
N GLN A 459 -55.82 -25.66 -29.88
CA GLN A 459 -57.02 -26.48 -29.64
C GLN A 459 -58.28 -25.84 -30.27
N LYS A 460 -58.41 -24.51 -30.29
CA LYS A 460 -59.45 -23.81 -31.06
C LYS A 460 -59.28 -24.06 -32.56
N ALA A 461 -58.06 -23.95 -33.08
CA ALA A 461 -57.75 -24.18 -34.49
C ALA A 461 -58.11 -25.61 -34.91
N ARG A 462 -57.72 -26.64 -34.15
CA ARG A 462 -58.11 -28.04 -34.40
C ARG A 462 -59.64 -28.23 -34.42
N LYS A 463 -60.36 -27.64 -33.47
CA LYS A 463 -61.84 -27.69 -33.45
C LYS A 463 -62.48 -27.01 -34.67
N GLN A 464 -61.86 -25.96 -35.20
CA GLN A 464 -62.29 -25.29 -36.43
C GLN A 464 -61.93 -26.09 -37.68
N GLU A 465 -60.78 -26.76 -37.70
CA GLU A 465 -60.34 -27.67 -38.77
C GLU A 465 -61.21 -28.93 -38.83
N GLU A 466 -61.57 -29.51 -37.68
CA GLU A 466 -62.54 -30.59 -37.55
C GLU A 466 -63.94 -30.16 -38.05
N SER A 467 -64.41 -28.96 -37.71
CA SER A 467 -65.72 -28.47 -38.17
C SER A 467 -65.71 -28.19 -39.68
N SER A 468 -64.63 -27.61 -40.20
CA SER A 468 -64.40 -27.41 -41.64
C SER A 468 -64.33 -28.73 -42.39
N SER A 469 -63.68 -29.75 -41.81
CA SER A 469 -63.60 -31.09 -42.38
C SER A 469 -64.96 -31.79 -42.39
N ARG A 470 -65.79 -31.62 -41.36
CA ARG A 470 -67.17 -32.11 -41.34
C ARG A 470 -68.05 -31.42 -42.38
N LEU A 471 -67.94 -30.10 -42.51
CA LEU A 471 -68.66 -29.33 -43.53
C LEU A 471 -68.21 -29.72 -44.95
N GLY A 472 -66.91 -29.92 -45.19
CA GLY A 472 -66.39 -30.41 -46.47
C GLY A 472 -66.82 -31.85 -46.79
N ALA A 473 -66.96 -32.71 -45.79
CA ALA A 473 -67.51 -34.05 -45.97
C ALA A 473 -69.03 -34.03 -46.24
N GLN A 474 -69.77 -33.10 -45.62
CA GLN A 474 -71.18 -32.87 -45.92
C GLN A 474 -71.36 -32.31 -47.34
N LEU A 475 -70.54 -31.33 -47.75
CA LEU A 475 -70.55 -30.76 -49.09
C LEU A 475 -70.33 -31.85 -50.16
N LYS A 476 -69.28 -32.67 -50.00
CA LYS A 476 -69.01 -33.81 -50.89
C LYS A 476 -70.13 -34.85 -50.94
N LYS A 477 -70.89 -35.01 -49.84
CA LYS A 477 -72.07 -35.85 -49.85
C LYS A 477 -73.19 -35.21 -50.67
N SER A 478 -73.50 -33.92 -50.47
CA SER A 478 -74.49 -33.22 -51.29
C SER A 478 -74.10 -33.13 -52.77
N GLU A 479 -72.81 -33.01 -53.10
CA GLU A 479 -72.30 -33.08 -54.47
C GLU A 479 -72.61 -34.45 -55.09
N ALA A 480 -72.30 -35.55 -54.41
CA ALA A 480 -72.60 -36.91 -54.87
C ALA A 480 -74.12 -37.23 -54.91
N ASP A 481 -74.89 -36.76 -53.92
CA ASP A 481 -76.36 -36.89 -53.89
C ASP A 481 -76.98 -36.11 -55.09
N VAL A 482 -76.40 -34.96 -55.49
CA VAL A 482 -76.80 -34.18 -56.69
C VAL A 482 -76.38 -34.85 -57.99
N GLU A 483 -75.16 -35.39 -58.10
CA GLU A 483 -74.71 -36.16 -59.28
C GLU A 483 -75.62 -37.38 -59.52
N LEU A 484 -76.03 -38.08 -58.45
CA LEU A 484 -76.98 -39.19 -58.52
C LEU A 484 -78.35 -38.75 -59.05
N LEU A 485 -78.90 -37.64 -58.52
CA LEU A 485 -80.17 -37.08 -58.98
C LEU A 485 -80.09 -36.59 -60.44
N GLN A 486 -78.94 -36.08 -60.89
CA GLN A 486 -78.71 -35.72 -62.29
C GLN A 486 -78.68 -36.96 -63.21
N SER A 487 -78.06 -38.06 -62.78
CA SER A 487 -78.08 -39.34 -63.54
C SER A 487 -79.52 -39.86 -63.67
N GLN A 488 -80.26 -39.90 -62.56
CA GLN A 488 -81.66 -40.34 -62.55
C GLN A 488 -82.55 -39.47 -63.44
N LEU A 489 -82.35 -38.14 -63.44
CA LEU A 489 -83.06 -37.24 -64.33
C LEU A 489 -82.71 -37.47 -65.82
N ALA A 490 -81.44 -37.78 -66.13
CA ALA A 490 -81.02 -38.10 -67.49
C ALA A 490 -81.60 -39.44 -67.97
N GLU A 491 -81.67 -40.44 -67.11
CA GLU A 491 -82.32 -41.73 -67.39
C GLU A 491 -83.84 -41.56 -67.61
N ALA A 492 -84.53 -40.80 -66.75
CA ALA A 492 -85.96 -40.49 -66.93
C ALA A 492 -86.24 -39.72 -68.23
N GLN A 493 -85.39 -38.76 -68.60
CA GLN A 493 -85.49 -38.04 -69.89
C GLN A 493 -85.21 -38.95 -71.09
N ALA A 494 -84.30 -39.92 -70.97
CA ALA A 494 -84.06 -40.90 -72.02
C ALA A 494 -85.26 -41.85 -72.20
N LEU A 495 -85.90 -42.27 -71.11
CA LEU A 495 -87.13 -43.07 -71.14
C LEU A 495 -88.31 -42.29 -71.74
N SER A 496 -88.51 -41.02 -71.36
CA SER A 496 -89.55 -40.15 -71.98
C SER A 496 -89.39 -40.11 -73.50
N ARG A 497 -88.17 -39.84 -74.01
CA ARG A 497 -87.88 -39.82 -75.45
C ARG A 497 -88.08 -41.17 -76.14
N GLN A 498 -87.84 -42.28 -75.46
CA GLN A 498 -88.14 -43.61 -76.01
C GLN A 498 -89.65 -43.82 -76.13
N LEU A 499 -90.43 -43.48 -75.09
CA LEU A 499 -91.89 -43.58 -75.09
C LEU A 499 -92.52 -42.62 -76.12
N GLU A 500 -91.99 -41.41 -76.30
CA GLU A 500 -92.39 -40.46 -77.35
C GLU A 500 -92.20 -41.09 -78.75
N VAL A 501 -91.03 -41.66 -79.05
CA VAL A 501 -90.74 -42.32 -80.34
C VAL A 501 -91.58 -43.59 -80.53
N GLU A 502 -91.88 -44.35 -79.48
CA GLU A 502 -92.81 -45.48 -79.58
C GLU A 502 -94.26 -45.02 -79.81
N ALA A 503 -94.72 -43.94 -79.16
CA ALA A 503 -96.04 -43.36 -79.39
C ALA A 503 -96.19 -42.85 -80.83
N GLU A 504 -95.20 -42.12 -81.38
CA GLU A 504 -95.18 -41.72 -82.79
C GLU A 504 -95.25 -42.94 -83.73
N ARG A 505 -94.50 -44.00 -83.42
CA ARG A 505 -94.48 -45.25 -84.19
C ARG A 505 -95.82 -45.99 -84.13
N TRP A 506 -96.52 -45.98 -83.00
CA TRP A 506 -97.84 -46.56 -82.85
C TRP A 506 -98.92 -45.71 -83.53
N ALA A 507 -98.84 -44.38 -83.46
CA ALA A 507 -99.72 -43.46 -84.20
C ALA A 507 -99.59 -43.64 -85.72
N ALA A 508 -98.36 -43.65 -86.26
CA ALA A 508 -98.11 -43.91 -87.69
C ALA A 508 -98.65 -45.29 -88.14
N LYS A 509 -98.58 -46.29 -87.26
CA LYS A 509 -99.11 -47.64 -87.49
C LYS A 509 -100.64 -47.70 -87.41
N ALA A 510 -101.26 -46.89 -86.54
CA ALA A 510 -102.71 -46.72 -86.50
C ALA A 510 -103.24 -46.10 -87.80
N SER A 511 -102.63 -44.99 -88.26
CA SER A 511 -102.99 -44.38 -89.56
C SER A 511 -102.76 -45.30 -90.76
N GLN A 512 -101.74 -46.18 -90.72
CA GLN A 512 -101.60 -47.26 -91.71
C GLN A 512 -102.77 -48.24 -91.66
N LEU A 513 -103.21 -48.67 -90.47
CA LEU A 513 -104.33 -49.59 -90.32
C LEU A 513 -105.66 -48.98 -90.79
N GLU A 514 -105.90 -47.70 -90.50
CA GLU A 514 -107.06 -46.94 -91.01
C GLU A 514 -107.13 -46.93 -92.54
N SER A 515 -105.99 -46.83 -93.22
CA SER A 515 -105.92 -46.89 -94.69
C SER A 515 -106.27 -48.26 -95.30
N THR A 516 -106.39 -49.31 -94.49
CA THR A 516 -106.59 -50.71 -94.93
C THR A 516 -107.90 -51.33 -94.42
N GLY A 517 -109.01 -50.76 -94.87
CA GLY A 517 -110.36 -51.21 -94.49
C GLY A 517 -110.62 -52.70 -94.72
N GLY A 518 -111.22 -53.38 -93.73
CA GLY A 518 -111.73 -54.76 -93.85
C GLY A 518 -111.39 -55.67 -92.67
N ARG A 519 -110.13 -55.67 -92.20
CA ARG A 519 -109.71 -56.41 -90.98
C ARG A 519 -109.30 -55.51 -89.81
N ALA A 520 -109.22 -54.19 -90.03
CA ALA A 520 -108.73 -53.22 -89.06
C ALA A 520 -109.48 -53.24 -87.71
N CYS A 521 -110.81 -53.34 -87.70
CA CYS A 521 -111.65 -53.09 -86.52
C CYS A 521 -111.28 -53.89 -85.24
N VAL A 522 -110.77 -55.13 -85.37
CA VAL A 522 -110.34 -55.95 -84.21
C VAL A 522 -108.90 -55.61 -83.78
N GLN A 523 -108.04 -55.18 -84.69
CA GLN A 523 -106.67 -54.73 -84.36
C GLN A 523 -106.65 -53.30 -83.85
N LEU A 524 -107.54 -52.42 -84.34
CA LEU A 524 -107.72 -51.05 -83.88
C LEU A 524 -108.01 -51.03 -82.38
N LYS A 525 -109.01 -51.81 -81.92
CA LYS A 525 -109.34 -51.93 -80.49
C LYS A 525 -108.24 -52.50 -79.61
N LYS A 526 -107.26 -53.22 -80.17
CA LYS A 526 -106.07 -53.59 -79.41
C LYS A 526 -105.06 -52.44 -79.38
N ALA A 527 -104.79 -51.79 -80.51
CA ALA A 527 -103.92 -50.62 -80.57
C ALA A 527 -104.42 -49.46 -79.69
N GLU A 528 -105.73 -49.21 -79.64
CA GLU A 528 -106.36 -48.25 -78.73
C GLU A 528 -106.06 -48.57 -77.25
N ALA A 529 -106.11 -49.85 -76.86
CA ALA A 529 -105.81 -50.28 -75.50
C ALA A 529 -104.30 -50.26 -75.18
N ASP A 530 -103.46 -50.64 -76.14
CA ASP A 530 -102.00 -50.59 -76.03
C ASP A 530 -101.52 -49.11 -75.94
N VAL A 531 -102.16 -48.18 -76.69
CA VAL A 531 -101.91 -46.72 -76.61
C VAL A 531 -102.37 -46.14 -75.29
N ALA A 532 -103.59 -46.43 -74.83
CA ALA A 532 -104.08 -45.92 -73.54
C ALA A 532 -103.22 -46.37 -72.34
N MET A 533 -102.58 -47.54 -72.44
CA MET A 533 -101.58 -47.99 -71.46
C MET A 533 -100.32 -47.11 -71.49
N LEU A 534 -99.78 -46.85 -72.68
CA LEU A 534 -98.59 -46.03 -72.88
C LEU A 534 -98.84 -44.56 -72.49
N GLU A 535 -100.04 -44.03 -72.74
CA GLU A 535 -100.45 -42.70 -72.27
C GLU A 535 -100.50 -42.63 -70.74
N SER A 536 -100.97 -43.69 -70.06
CA SER A 536 -100.93 -43.76 -68.59
C SER A 536 -99.49 -43.75 -68.06
N GLN A 537 -98.61 -44.56 -68.66
CA GLN A 537 -97.20 -44.66 -68.27
C GLN A 537 -96.42 -43.36 -68.56
N LEU A 538 -96.74 -42.66 -69.66
CA LEU A 538 -96.16 -41.36 -69.98
C LEU A 538 -96.59 -40.29 -68.96
N ASN A 539 -97.86 -40.30 -68.53
CA ASN A 539 -98.33 -39.40 -67.47
C ASN A 539 -97.67 -39.71 -66.12
N GLU A 540 -97.50 -40.99 -65.76
CA GLU A 540 -96.78 -41.42 -64.56
C GLU A 540 -95.32 -40.93 -64.59
N ALA A 541 -94.60 -41.15 -65.70
CA ALA A 541 -93.23 -40.67 -65.89
C ALA A 541 -93.11 -39.13 -65.85
N GLN A 542 -94.07 -38.39 -66.41
CA GLN A 542 -94.10 -36.92 -66.33
C GLN A 542 -94.35 -36.42 -64.90
N ILE A 543 -95.19 -37.13 -64.12
CA ILE A 543 -95.40 -36.85 -62.69
C ILE A 543 -94.12 -37.13 -61.89
N GLU A 544 -93.40 -38.22 -62.15
CA GLU A 544 -92.11 -38.52 -61.52
C GLU A 544 -91.03 -37.48 -61.86
N ILE A 545 -90.92 -37.07 -63.13
CA ILE A 545 -90.01 -35.99 -63.57
C ILE A 545 -90.33 -34.69 -62.82
N GLY A 546 -91.62 -34.32 -62.69
CA GLY A 546 -92.04 -33.14 -61.92
C GLY A 546 -91.68 -33.23 -60.43
N GLN A 547 -91.82 -34.42 -59.83
CA GLN A 547 -91.41 -34.66 -58.44
C GLN A 547 -89.89 -34.58 -58.25
N LEU A 548 -89.10 -35.15 -59.17
CA LEU A 548 -87.62 -35.09 -59.13
C LEU A 548 -87.12 -33.65 -59.31
N GLN A 549 -87.69 -32.88 -60.25
CA GLN A 549 -87.38 -31.46 -60.41
C GLN A 549 -87.69 -30.66 -59.14
N ALA A 550 -88.82 -30.93 -58.48
CA ALA A 550 -89.21 -30.31 -57.22
C ALA A 550 -88.38 -30.76 -56.00
N GLN A 551 -87.69 -31.91 -56.07
CA GLN A 551 -86.71 -32.34 -55.07
C GLN A 551 -85.35 -31.66 -55.29
N ILE A 552 -84.89 -31.55 -56.55
CA ILE A 552 -83.67 -30.81 -56.92
C ILE A 552 -83.77 -29.34 -56.47
N HIS A 553 -84.93 -28.69 -56.67
CA HIS A 553 -85.21 -27.32 -56.19
C HIS A 553 -85.37 -27.18 -54.65
N ARG A 554 -85.08 -28.24 -53.89
CA ARG A 554 -84.99 -28.23 -52.41
C ARG A 554 -83.62 -28.70 -51.89
N ALA A 555 -82.74 -29.11 -52.79
CA ALA A 555 -81.38 -29.58 -52.50
C ALA A 555 -80.29 -28.56 -52.93
N ALA A 556 -80.66 -27.61 -53.80
CA ALA A 556 -79.92 -26.39 -54.12
C ALA A 556 -80.53 -25.17 -53.39
#